data_AF-A0A357VAP0-F1
#
_entry.id   AF-A0A357VAP0-F1
#
_cell.length_a   1.000
_cell.length_b   1.000
_cell.length_c   1.000
_cell.angle_alpha   90.00
_cell.angle_beta   90.00
_cell.angle_gamma   90.00
#
_symmetry.space_group_name_H-M   'P 1'
#
loop_
_entity.id
_entity.type
_entity.pdbx_description
1 polymer ?
#
loop_
_entity_poly.entity_id
_entity_poly.type
_entity_poly.pdbx_seq_one_letter_code
_entity_poly.pdbx_strand_id
1 'polypeptide(L)' 'TVARDRLAAFRAFLDDRVAAYVAEGGILPTLYLDGGLRPDGATEALVEEIALLGPFGAGNPEPRFVMPHVRLTYADRVG' A
#
# COMPACT_ATOMS: atom_id res chain seq x y z
N THR A 1 -25.23 -10.96 8.57
CA THR A 1 -26.08 -9.82 9.01
C THR A 1 -26.44 -10.02 10.48
N VAL A 2 -26.68 -8.94 11.23
CA VAL A 2 -27.02 -9.01 12.68
C VAL A 2 -28.38 -8.34 12.92
N ALA A 3 -29.14 -8.86 13.88
CA ALA A 3 -30.40 -8.25 14.30
C ALA A 3 -30.15 -6.84 14.89
N ARG A 4 -31.05 -5.89 14.61
CA ARG A 4 -30.85 -4.46 14.94
C ARG A 4 -30.66 -4.21 16.44
N ASP A 5 -31.40 -4.94 17.27
CA ASP A 5 -31.32 -4.92 18.73
C ASP A 5 -29.98 -5.42 19.28
N ARG A 6 -29.26 -6.25 18.51
CA ARG A 6 -27.94 -6.79 18.89
C ARG A 6 -26.76 -5.98 18.39
N LEU A 7 -26.99 -4.85 17.71
CA LEU A 7 -25.92 -4.05 17.14
C LEU A 7 -24.94 -3.51 18.20
N ALA A 8 -25.43 -3.10 19.36
CA ALA A 8 -24.59 -2.60 20.45
C ALA A 8 -23.66 -3.69 21.02
N ALA A 9 -24.21 -4.89 21.25
CA ALA A 9 -23.43 -6.04 21.71
C ALA A 9 -22.39 -6.48 20.66
N PHE A 10 -22.76 -6.45 19.37
CA PHE A 10 -21.83 -6.76 18.28
C PHE A 10 -20.70 -5.73 18.18
N ARG A 11 -21.00 -4.44 18.39
CA ARG A 11 -19.98 -3.39 18.42
C ARG A 11 -18.97 -3.60 19.55
N ALA A 12 -19.45 -3.82 20.79
CA ALA A 12 -18.57 -4.09 21.92
C ALA A 12 -17.68 -5.33 21.68
N PHE A 13 -18.25 -6.40 21.11
CA PHE A 13 -17.50 -7.59 20.72
C PHE A 13 -16.38 -7.30 19.71
N LEU A 14 -16.62 -6.45 18.70
CA LEU A 14 -15.60 -6.05 17.73
C LEU A 14 -14.55 -5.13 18.36
N ASP A 15 -14.98 -4.14 19.15
CA ASP A 15 -14.10 -3.18 19.80
C ASP A 15 -13.08 -3.89 20.70
N ASP A 16 -13.54 -4.81 21.56
CA ASP A 16 -12.67 -5.61 22.44
C ASP A 16 -11.62 -6.41 21.65
N ARG A 17 -12.02 -6.95 20.49
CA ARG A 17 -11.17 -7.84 19.71
C ARG A 17 -10.21 -7.10 18.79
N VAL A 18 -10.60 -5.94 18.29
CA VAL A 18 -9.76 -5.08 17.44
C VAL A 18 -8.81 -4.25 18.28
N ALA A 19 -9.19 -3.89 19.52
CA ALA A 19 -8.34 -3.13 20.44
C ALA A 19 -6.95 -3.77 20.62
N ALA A 20 -6.88 -5.10 20.72
CA ALA A 20 -5.60 -5.82 20.83
C ALA A 20 -4.69 -5.63 19.60
N TYR A 21 -5.25 -5.58 18.38
CA TYR A 21 -4.49 -5.37 17.14
C TYR A 21 -4.08 -3.92 16.92
N VAL A 22 -4.84 -2.97 17.47
CA VAL A 22 -4.58 -1.52 17.32
C VAL A 22 -3.63 -1.01 18.41
N ALA A 23 -3.66 -1.60 19.60
CA ALA A 23 -2.84 -1.16 20.74
C ALA A 23 -1.32 -1.25 20.47
N GLU A 24 -0.88 -2.13 19.59
CA GLU A 24 0.54 -2.39 19.32
C GLU A 24 1.17 -1.40 18.31
N GLY A 25 0.38 -0.56 17.64
CA GLY A 25 0.93 0.42 16.68
C GLY A 25 -0.07 1.21 15.83
N GLY A 26 -1.37 1.00 16.03
CA GLY A 26 -2.43 1.59 15.19
C GLY A 26 -2.56 0.93 13.81
N ILE A 27 -3.56 1.35 13.05
CA ILE A 27 -3.64 1.03 11.61
C ILE A 27 -2.82 2.08 10.87
N LEU A 28 -1.52 1.82 10.72
CA LEU A 28 -0.63 2.69 9.97
C LEU A 28 -0.65 2.29 8.49
N PRO A 29 -0.86 3.25 7.57
CA PRO A 29 -0.62 3.01 6.16
C PRO A 29 0.82 2.56 5.96
N THR A 30 0.99 1.39 5.35
CA THR A 30 2.30 0.85 5.01
C THR A 30 2.59 1.07 3.53
N LEU A 31 3.85 1.36 3.23
CA LEU A 31 4.36 1.42 1.87
C LEU A 31 5.28 0.23 1.65
N TYR A 32 4.82 -0.73 0.85
CA TYR A 32 5.66 -1.82 0.38
C TYR A 32 6.45 -1.37 -0.85
N LEU A 33 7.70 -1.80 -0.89
CA LEU A 33 8.64 -1.54 -1.97
C LEU A 33 9.16 -2.89 -2.46
N ASP A 34 9.10 -3.10 -3.77
CA ASP A 34 9.54 -4.32 -4.43
C ASP A 34 11.04 -4.30 -4.74
N GLY A 35 11.64 -3.10 -4.81
CA GLY A 35 13.08 -2.96 -4.99
C GLY A 35 13.59 -1.53 -5.03
N GLY A 36 14.92 -1.41 -5.05
CA GLY A 36 15.62 -0.15 -5.32
C GLY A 36 15.90 0.00 -6.81
N LEU A 37 15.64 1.17 -7.38
CA LEU A 37 15.89 1.50 -8.77
C LEU A 37 16.75 2.77 -8.86
N ARG A 38 17.80 2.73 -9.67
CA ARG A 38 18.56 3.96 -9.99
C ARG A 38 17.86 4.73 -11.11
N PRO A 39 18.01 6.06 -11.18
CA PRO A 39 17.37 6.86 -12.24
C PRO A 39 17.69 6.40 -13.67
N ASP A 40 18.92 5.97 -13.93
CA ASP A 40 19.37 5.45 -15.23
C ASP A 40 18.78 4.09 -15.59
N GLY A 41 18.25 3.35 -14.61
CA GLY A 41 17.56 2.08 -14.82
C GLY A 41 16.06 2.21 -15.10
N ALA A 42 15.48 3.40 -14.95
CA ALA A 42 14.07 3.64 -15.23
C ALA A 42 13.85 3.78 -16.76
N THR A 43 13.95 2.66 -17.47
CA THR A 43 13.89 2.60 -18.95
C THR A 43 12.54 2.05 -19.44
N GLU A 44 12.19 2.35 -20.68
CA GLU A 44 11.00 1.77 -21.34
C GLU A 44 11.08 0.23 -21.39
N ALA A 45 12.26 -0.32 -21.71
CA ALA A 45 12.48 -1.76 -21.73
C ALA A 45 12.17 -2.44 -20.38
N LEU A 46 12.52 -1.81 -19.26
CA LEU A 46 12.17 -2.32 -17.93
C LEU A 46 10.64 -2.31 -17.72
N VAL A 47 9.95 -1.26 -18.19
CA VAL A 47 8.48 -1.19 -18.11
C VAL A 47 7.84 -2.31 -18.94
N GLU A 48 8.35 -2.56 -20.15
CA GLU A 48 7.88 -3.65 -21.01
C GLU A 48 8.10 -5.02 -20.36
N GLU A 49 9.26 -5.26 -19.75
CA GLU A 49 9.53 -6.50 -19.02
C GLU A 49 8.59 -6.69 -17.83
N ILE A 50 8.33 -5.63 -17.04
CA ILE A 50 7.39 -5.68 -15.91
C ILE A 50 5.96 -5.96 -16.41
N ALA A 51 5.56 -5.37 -17.53
CA ALA A 51 4.21 -5.55 -18.09
C ALA A 51 3.87 -7.03 -18.38
N LEU A 52 4.89 -7.87 -18.62
CA LEU A 52 4.73 -9.33 -18.78
C LEU A 52 4.22 -10.03 -17.51
N LEU A 53 4.34 -9.42 -16.33
CA LEU A 53 3.84 -9.93 -15.05
C LEU A 53 2.33 -9.69 -14.84
N GLY A 54 1.68 -9.02 -15.78
CA GLY A 54 0.25 -8.76 -15.75
C GLY A 54 -0.61 -10.04 -15.87
N PRO A 55 -1.93 -9.93 -15.65
CA PRO A 55 -2.66 -8.70 -15.35
C PRO A 55 -2.46 -8.23 -13.91
N PHE A 56 -2.32 -6.92 -13.73
CA PHE A 56 -2.25 -6.31 -12.40
C PHE A 56 -3.64 -6.01 -11.84
N GLY A 57 -3.75 -6.02 -10.51
CA GLY A 57 -4.99 -5.77 -9.80
C GLY A 57 -4.98 -6.28 -8.36
N ALA A 58 -6.17 -6.57 -7.82
CA ALA A 58 -6.30 -7.13 -6.48
C ALA A 58 -5.58 -8.49 -6.40
N GLY A 59 -4.60 -8.60 -5.50
CA GLY A 59 -3.77 -9.80 -5.35
C GLY A 59 -2.52 -9.86 -6.23
N ASN A 60 -2.36 -8.94 -7.19
CA ASN A 60 -1.15 -8.76 -8.01
C ASN A 60 -0.94 -7.26 -8.27
N PRO A 61 -0.53 -6.47 -7.27
CA PRO A 61 -0.35 -5.03 -7.46
C PRO A 61 0.81 -4.75 -8.42
N GLU A 62 0.73 -3.61 -9.12
CA GLU A 62 1.88 -3.10 -9.88
C GLU A 62 3.08 -2.88 -8.95
N PRO A 63 4.30 -3.33 -9.32
CA PRO A 63 5.49 -3.18 -8.50
C PRO A 63 5.85 -1.72 -8.23
N ARG A 64 6.32 -1.43 -7.01
CA ARG A 64 6.75 -0.11 -6.56
C ARG A 64 8.24 -0.12 -6.27
N PHE A 65 8.96 0.79 -6.91
CA PHE A 65 10.39 0.96 -6.70
C PHE A 65 10.69 2.22 -5.92
N VAL A 66 11.71 2.17 -5.08
CA VAL A 66 12.31 3.35 -4.44
C VAL A 66 13.59 3.75 -5.16
N MET A 67 13.83 5.05 -5.29
CA MET A 67 15.13 5.56 -5.77
C MET A 67 15.95 6.08 -4.59
N PRO A 68 16.78 5.24 -3.94
CA PRO A 68 17.56 5.68 -2.79
C PRO A 68 18.66 6.65 -3.22
N HIS A 69 19.04 7.55 -2.32
CA HIS A 69 20.14 8.51 -2.53
C HIS A 69 19.96 9.49 -3.70
N VAL A 70 18.72 9.75 -4.13
CA VAL A 70 18.40 10.80 -5.12
C VAL A 70 18.02 12.11 -4.41
N ARG A 71 18.47 13.25 -4.96
CA ARG A 71 18.06 14.59 -4.52
C ARG A 71 17.09 15.18 -5.54
N LEU A 72 15.93 15.60 -5.07
CA LEU A 72 14.98 16.38 -5.88
C LEU A 72 15.57 17.78 -6.15
N THR A 73 15.66 18.15 -7.43
CA THR A 73 16.15 19.47 -7.87
C THR A 73 15.02 20.40 -8.28
N TYR A 74 13.89 19.84 -8.73
CA TYR A 74 12.71 20.56 -9.17
C TYR A 74 11.47 19.75 -8.80
N ALA A 75 10.44 20.43 -8.30
CA ALA A 75 9.11 19.88 -8.09
C ALA A 75 8.12 21.03 -8.22
N ASP A 76 7.03 20.78 -8.92
CA ASP A 76 5.96 21.75 -9.11
C ASP A 76 4.60 21.07 -8.96
N ARG A 77 3.61 21.82 -8.52
CA ARG A 77 2.27 21.30 -8.30
C ARG A 77 1.48 21.38 -9.60
N VAL A 78 1.12 20.24 -10.16
CA VAL A 78 0.26 20.15 -11.35
C VAL A 78 -1.17 19.82 -10.90
N GLY A 79 -2.14 20.64 -11.30
CA GLY A 79 -3.56 20.49 -10.92
C GLY A 79 -4.26 21.81 -10.69
#